data_AF-A0A1E4IDX3-F1
#
_entry.id   AF-A0A1E4IDX3-F1
#
_cell.length_a   1.000
_cell.length_b   1.000
_cell.length_c   1.000
_cell.angle_alpha   90.00
_cell.angle_beta   90.00
_cell.angle_gamma   90.00
#
_symmetry.space_group_name_H-M   'P 1'
#
loop_
_entity.id
_entity.type
_entity.pdbx_description
1 polymer ?
#
loop_
_entity_poly.entity_id
_entity_poly.type
_entity_poly.pdbx_seq_one_letter_code
_entity_poly.pdbx_strand_id
1 'polypeptide(L)' 'MARSSPTPKEPASYEQAVSELDQLVQRMEAGQLPLDQLLESYRRGADLLAWCRQRLQAVEEQVKLLEDGRLEAWPAA' A
#
# COMPACT_ATOMS: atom_id res chain seq x y z
N MET A 1 -15.71 18.96 20.68
CA MET A 1 -15.64 18.95 19.20
C MET A 1 -14.74 17.78 18.80
N ALA A 2 -15.34 16.67 18.33
CA ALA A 2 -14.58 15.50 17.90
C ALA A 2 -13.90 15.82 16.56
N ARG A 3 -12.56 15.90 16.56
CA ARG A 3 -11.79 16.00 15.33
C ARG A 3 -11.73 14.59 14.73
N SER A 4 -12.57 14.32 13.75
CA SER A 4 -12.48 13.12 12.92
C SER A 4 -11.19 13.21 12.11
N SER A 5 -10.13 12.55 12.56
CA SER A 5 -8.92 12.36 11.79
C SER A 5 -9.29 11.60 10.52
N PRO A 6 -8.91 12.05 9.31
CA PRO A 6 -9.10 11.25 8.12
C PRO A 6 -8.21 10.01 8.25
N THR A 7 -8.82 8.83 8.39
CA THR A 7 -8.12 7.57 8.27
C THR A 7 -7.42 7.55 6.91
N PRO A 8 -6.13 7.20 6.82
CA PRO A 8 -5.45 7.13 5.53
C PRO A 8 -6.24 6.20 4.62
N LYS A 9 -6.76 6.73 3.51
CA LYS A 9 -7.48 5.91 2.53
C LYS A 9 -6.52 4.86 2.00
N GLU A 10 -6.93 3.60 2.09
CA GLU A 10 -6.23 2.52 1.41
C GLU A 10 -6.24 2.77 -0.11
N PRO A 11 -5.16 2.42 -0.82
CA PRO A 11 -5.12 2.52 -2.27
C PRO A 11 -6.20 1.64 -2.91
N ALA A 12 -6.81 2.09 -4.00
CA ALA A 12 -7.84 1.27 -4.68
C ALA A 12 -7.23 0.13 -5.51
N SER A 13 -5.93 0.16 -5.78
CA SER A 13 -5.19 -0.86 -6.54
C SER A 13 -3.71 -0.87 -6.22
N TYR A 14 -3.01 -1.92 -6.64
CA TYR A 14 -1.57 -2.06 -6.43
C TYR A 14 -0.78 -1.02 -7.21
N GLU A 15 -1.16 -0.78 -8.45
CA GLU A 15 -0.56 0.20 -9.35
C GLU A 15 -0.71 1.61 -8.78
N GLN A 16 -1.86 1.93 -8.18
CA GLN A 16 -2.05 3.22 -7.50
C GLN A 16 -1.18 3.35 -6.24
N ALA A 17 -1.06 2.28 -5.44
CA ALA A 17 -0.21 2.29 -4.25
C ALA A 17 1.26 2.54 -4.61
N VAL A 18 1.75 1.87 -5.65
CA VAL A 18 3.12 2.04 -6.17
C VAL A 18 3.31 3.43 -6.76
N SER A 19 2.36 3.93 -7.55
CA SER A 19 2.44 5.29 -8.11
C SER A 19 2.47 6.36 -7.02
N GLU A 20 1.70 6.19 -5.94
CA GLU A 20 1.70 7.13 -4.82
C GLU A 20 3.03 7.08 -4.07
N LEU A 21 3.58 5.88 -3.86
CA LEU A 21 4.88 5.69 -3.21
C LEU A 21 6.00 6.36 -4.01
N ASP A 22 6.02 6.21 -5.33
CA ASP A 22 7.02 6.84 -6.22
C ASP A 22 6.95 8.38 -6.14
N GLN A 23 5.74 8.96 -6.23
CA GLN A 23 5.54 10.40 -6.06
C GLN A 23 5.97 10.91 -4.68
N LEU A 24 5.79 10.09 -3.64
CA LEU A 24 6.19 10.44 -2.29
C LEU A 24 7.72 10.44 -2.15
N VAL A 25 8.39 9.41 -2.67
CA VAL A 25 9.86 9.34 -2.71
C VAL A 25 10.46 10.50 -3.49
N GLN A 26 9.95 10.79 -4.70
CA GLN A 26 10.43 11.91 -5.51
C GLN A 26 10.34 13.25 -4.78
N ARG A 27 9.27 13.50 -4.02
CA ARG A 27 9.12 14.72 -3.22
C ARG A 27 10.10 14.78 -2.04
N MET A 28 10.38 13.65 -1.41
CA MET A 28 11.37 13.54 -0.32
C MET A 28 12.78 13.78 -0.84
N GLU A 29 13.15 13.17 -1.96
CA GLU A 29 14.47 13.31 -2.58
C GLU A 29 14.71 14.71 -3.14
N ALA A 30 13.66 15.37 -3.66
CA ALA A 30 13.74 16.74 -4.13
C ALA A 30 13.97 17.77 -3.00
N GLY A 31 13.92 17.36 -1.73
CA GLY A 31 14.12 18.24 -0.57
C GLY A 31 13.03 19.31 -0.44
N GLN A 32 11.88 19.14 -1.09
CA GLN A 32 10.79 20.11 -1.13
C GLN A 32 9.84 20.01 0.07
N LEU A 33 10.05 19.04 0.96
CA LEU A 33 9.17 18.78 2.10
C LEU A 33 9.68 19.49 3.37
N PRO A 34 8.85 20.32 4.02
CA PRO A 34 9.11 20.82 5.36
C PRO A 34 9.29 19.67 6.37
N LEU A 35 10.05 19.91 7.44
CA LEU A 35 10.34 18.90 8.47
C LEU A 35 9.08 18.23 9.04
N ASP A 36 8.01 19.00 9.26
CA ASP A 36 6.74 18.47 9.78
C ASP A 36 6.06 17.50 8.79
N GLN A 37 6.24 17.73 7.48
CA GLN A 37 5.68 16.86 6.43
C GLN A 37 6.58 15.66 6.10
N LEU A 38 7.87 15.70 6.47
CA LEU A 38 8.77 14.56 6.28
C LEU A 38 8.32 13.35 7.09
N LEU A 39 7.93 13.56 8.36
CA LEU A 39 7.46 12.48 9.22
C LEU A 39 6.14 11.88 8.71
N GLU A 40 5.22 12.73 8.25
CA GLU A 40 3.95 12.30 7.68
C GLU A 40 4.14 11.55 6.35
N SER A 41 5.01 12.06 5.48
CA SER A 41 5.36 11.40 4.22
C SER A 41 6.02 10.04 4.48
N TYR A 42 6.96 9.96 5.42
CA TYR A 42 7.59 8.70 5.81
C TYR A 42 6.56 7.69 6.32
N ARG A 43 5.63 8.11 7.20
CA ARG A 43 4.58 7.23 7.72
C ARG A 43 3.68 6.71 6.59
N ARG A 44 3.24 7.59 5.69
CA ARG A 44 2.43 7.19 4.54
C ARG A 44 3.19 6.23 3.62
N GLY A 45 4.47 6.48 3.36
CA GLY A 45 5.32 5.58 2.58
C GLY A 45 5.45 4.19 3.22
N ALA A 46 5.62 4.13 4.54
CA ALA A 46 5.66 2.87 5.28
C ALA A 46 4.32 2.11 5.19
N ASP A 47 3.20 2.81 5.32
CA ASP A 47 1.86 2.23 5.20
C ASP A 47 1.62 1.65 3.79
N LEU A 48 1.97 2.41 2.74
CA LEU A 48 1.88 1.97 1.35
C LEU A 48 2.75 0.73 1.08
N LEU A 49 3.98 0.72 1.61
CA LEU A 49 4.89 -0.41 1.46
C LEU A 49 4.36 -1.67 2.16
N ALA A 50 3.81 -1.52 3.36
CA ALA A 50 3.20 -2.62 4.10
C ALA A 50 2.00 -3.21 3.34
N TRP A 51 1.12 -2.35 2.83
CA TRP A 51 -0.03 -2.74 2.03
C TRP A 51 0.39 -3.48 0.75
N CYS A 52 1.40 -2.98 0.02
CA CYS A 52 1.91 -3.63 -1.18
C CYS A 52 2.46 -5.03 -0.90
N ARG A 53 3.21 -5.19 0.20
CA ARG A 53 3.76 -6.50 0.62
C ARG A 53 2.65 -7.49 0.96
N GLN A 54 1.64 -7.05 1.71
CA GLN A 54 0.48 -7.90 2.04
C GLN A 54 -0.25 -8.36 0.77
N ARG A 55 -0.41 -7.47 -0.22
CA ARG A 55 -1.07 -7.83 -1.47
C ARG A 55 -0.28 -8.87 -2.26
N LEU A 56 1.04 -8.72 -2.34
CA LEU A 56 1.92 -9.71 -3.00
C LEU A 56 1.91 -11.05 -2.27
N GLN A 57 1.96 -11.04 -0.94
CA GLN A 57 1.90 -12.26 -0.14
C GLN A 57 0.58 -13.01 -0.36
N ALA A 58 -0.55 -12.31 -0.39
CA ALA A 58 -1.86 -12.92 -0.66
C ALA A 58 -1.90 -13.58 -2.05
N VAL A 59 -1.31 -12.94 -3.06
CA VAL A 59 -1.21 -13.52 -4.42
C VAL A 59 -0.29 -14.74 -4.42
N GLU A 60 0.85 -14.69 -3.74
CA GLU A 60 1.78 -15.82 -3.63
C GLU A 60 1.13 -17.03 -2.95
N GLU A 61 0.38 -16.82 -1.87
CA GLU A 61 -0.39 -17.86 -1.18
C GLU A 61 -1.44 -18.48 -2.11
N GLN A 62 -2.13 -17.66 -2.91
CA GLN A 62 -3.10 -18.15 -3.89
C GLN A 62 -2.45 -18.98 -5.01
N VAL A 63 -1.29 -18.54 -5.52
CA VAL A 63 -0.53 -19.30 -6.52
C VAL A 63 -0.10 -20.65 -5.96
N LYS A 64 0.42 -20.70 -4.73
CA LYS A 64 0.81 -21.97 -4.08
C LYS A 64 -0.37 -22.93 -3.95
N LEU A 65 -1.56 -22.45 -3.58
CA LEU A 65 -2.76 -23.28 -3.51
C LEU A 65 -3.16 -23.87 -4.88
N LEU A 66 -3.00 -23.10 -5.96
CA LEU A 66 -3.24 -23.56 -7.32
C LEU A 66 -2.22 -24.60 -7.77
N GLU A 67 -0.93 -24.39 -7.46
CA GLU A 67 0.17 -25.32 -7.74
C GLU A 67 0.03 -26.65 -6.99
N ASP A 68 -0.45 -26.61 -5.74
CA ASP A 68 -0.73 -27.78 -4.91
C ASP A 68 -1.98 -28.57 -5.36
N GLY A 69 -2.63 -28.18 -6.47
CA GLY A 69 -3.79 -28.85 -7.04
C GLY A 69 -5.06 -28.72 -6.18
N ARG A 70 -5.05 -27.85 -5.16
CA ARG A 70 -6.21 -27.53 -4.33
C ARG A 70 -6.98 -26.38 -4.99
N LEU A 71 -7.73 -26.72 -6.05
CA LEU A 71 -8.74 -25.85 -6.63
C LEU A 71 -9.91 -25.69 -5.63
N GLU A 72 -9.76 -24.84 -4.62
CA GLU A 72 -10.92 -24.27 -3.95
C GLU A 72 -11.51 -23.22 -4.90
N ALA A 73 -12.76 -23.43 -5.31
CA ALA A 73 -13.45 -22.60 -6.28
C ALA A 73 -13.45 -21.14 -5.83
N TRP A 74 -12.77 -20.30 -6.61
CA TRP A 74 -12.76 -18.85 -6.43
C TRP A 74 -14.20 -18.29 -6.51
N PRO A 75 -14.77 -17.73 -5.43
CA PRO A 75 -15.94 -16.87 -5.58
C PRO A 75 -15.41 -15.52 -6.03
N ALA A 76 -15.57 -15.21 -7.32
CA ALA A 76 -15.45 -13.85 -7.79
C ALA A 76 -16.54 -13.03 -7.10
N ALA A 77 -16.15 -12.20 -6.13
CA ALA A 77 -16.99 -11.19 -5.50
C ALA A 77 -16.16 -9.94 -5.21
#